data_AF-A0A3D5R9X0-F1
#
_entry.id   AF-A0A3D5R9X0-F1
#
_cell.length_a   1.000
_cell.length_b   1.000
_cell.length_c   1.000
_cell.angle_alpha   90.00
_cell.angle_beta   90.00
_cell.angle_gamma   90.00
#
_symmetry.space_group_name_H-M   'P 1'
#
loop_
_entity.id
_entity.type
_entity.pdbx_description
1 polymer ?
#
loop_
_entity_poly.entity_id
_entity_poly.type
_entity_poly.pdbx_seq_one_letter_code
_entity_poly.pdbx_strand_id
1 'polypeptide(L)' 'PGKSYDDASNGNDSKVHWDIVLIQTPEFGGGEIWFDDVLIRKDGKFVIDELKGLNPENLK' A
#
# COMPACT_ATOMS: atom_id res chain seq x y z
N PRO A 1 -17.45 -3.36 -12.13
CA PRO A 1 -16.39 -2.39 -11.79
C PRO A 1 -15.46 -3.01 -10.72
N GLY A 2 -14.19 -3.19 -11.05
CA GLY A 2 -13.23 -3.95 -10.24
C GLY A 2 -12.93 -5.37 -10.75
N LYS A 3 -13.28 -5.68 -12.00
CA LYS A 3 -12.66 -6.81 -12.70
C LYS A 3 -11.28 -6.38 -13.18
N SER A 4 -10.32 -7.29 -13.11
CA SER A 4 -9.03 -7.14 -13.78
C SER A 4 -9.25 -6.93 -15.28
N TYR A 5 -8.32 -6.23 -15.94
CA TYR A 5 -8.31 -6.14 -17.39
C TYR A 5 -8.16 -7.55 -17.99
N ASP A 6 -8.75 -7.79 -19.15
CA ASP A 6 -8.78 -9.12 -19.77
C ASP A 6 -7.36 -9.69 -20.03
N ASP A 7 -6.39 -8.80 -20.28
CA ASP A 7 -4.98 -9.12 -20.53
C ASP A 7 -4.10 -9.10 -19.27
N ALA A 8 -4.64 -8.72 -18.11
CA ALA A 8 -3.93 -8.60 -16.84
C ALA A 8 -4.68 -9.31 -15.69
N SER A 9 -5.24 -10.49 -15.97
CA SER A 9 -5.94 -11.28 -14.96
C SER A 9 -4.98 -11.75 -13.86
N ASN A 10 -5.38 -11.52 -12.61
CA ASN A 10 -4.73 -12.08 -11.42
C ASN A 10 -5.38 -13.40 -10.95
N GLY A 11 -6.29 -13.98 -11.76
CA GLY A 11 -7.00 -15.23 -11.46
C GLY A 11 -8.21 -15.09 -10.53
N ASN A 12 -8.48 -13.90 -9.98
CA ASN A 12 -9.67 -13.66 -9.16
C ASN A 12 -10.90 -13.34 -10.03
N ASP A 13 -11.93 -14.19 -10.02
CA ASP A 13 -13.24 -13.91 -10.65
C ASP A 13 -14.31 -13.74 -9.57
N SER A 14 -14.73 -12.49 -9.39
CA SER A 14 -15.73 -12.10 -8.40
C SER A 14 -16.78 -11.18 -9.02
N LYS A 15 -17.99 -11.22 -8.46
CA LYS A 15 -19.09 -10.30 -8.80
C LYS A 15 -18.95 -8.95 -8.09
N VAL A 16 -18.19 -8.88 -7.00
CA VAL A 16 -18.04 -7.70 -6.16
C VAL A 16 -16.55 -7.45 -5.89
N HIS A 17 -16.16 -6.18 -6.00
CA HIS A 17 -14.81 -5.69 -5.71
C HIS A 17 -14.94 -4.48 -4.77
N TRP A 18 -14.27 -4.53 -3.62
CA TRP A 18 -14.29 -3.46 -2.63
C TRP A 18 -12.88 -3.00 -2.32
N ASP A 19 -12.62 -1.71 -2.53
CA ASP A 19 -11.40 -1.05 -2.09
C ASP A 19 -11.64 -0.42 -0.72
N ILE A 20 -10.80 -0.76 0.25
CA ILE A 20 -10.85 -0.22 1.61
C ILE A 20 -9.54 0.52 1.88
N VAL A 21 -9.65 1.72 2.45
CA VAL A 21 -8.49 2.54 2.81
C VAL A 21 -8.24 2.43 4.32
N LEU A 22 -7.00 2.10 4.69
CA LEU A 22 -6.51 2.20 6.07
C LEU A 22 -5.48 3.34 6.14
N ILE A 23 -5.87 4.46 6.76
CA ILE A 23 -4.97 5.59 6.93
C ILE A 23 -4.02 5.27 8.08
N GLN A 24 -2.72 5.15 7.78
CA GLN A 24 -1.68 4.80 8.74
C GLN A 24 -0.80 6.01 9.09
N THR A 25 -1.30 7.25 9.03
CA THR A 25 -0.54 8.42 9.52
C THR A 25 -0.76 8.59 11.03
N PRO A 26 0.17 9.24 11.76
CA PRO A 26 0.04 9.41 13.22
C PRO A 26 -1.30 10.00 13.66
N GLU A 27 -1.86 10.93 12.88
CA GLU A 27 -3.11 11.63 13.20
C GLU A 27 -4.33 10.70 13.22
N PHE A 28 -4.24 9.55 12.54
CA PHE A 28 -5.29 8.54 12.45
C PHE A 28 -4.94 7.24 13.21
N GLY A 29 -3.98 7.30 14.13
CA GLY A 29 -3.56 6.17 14.96
C GLY A 29 -2.30 5.43 14.48
N GLY A 30 -1.69 5.90 13.39
CA GLY A 30 -0.44 5.36 12.86
C GLY A 30 -0.57 3.97 12.26
N GLY A 31 0.55 3.28 12.12
CA GLY A 31 0.57 1.89 11.68
C GLY A 31 1.87 1.46 11.03
N GLU A 32 2.00 0.15 10.84
CA GLU A 32 3.18 -0.46 10.25
C GLU A 32 2.78 -1.40 9.11
N ILE A 33 3.66 -1.52 8.11
CA ILE A 33 3.58 -2.53 7.05
C ILE A 33 4.87 -3.36 7.10
N TRP A 34 4.71 -4.66 7.27
CA TRP A 34 5.78 -5.64 7.39
C TRP A 34 5.68 -6.66 6.26
N PHE A 35 6.82 -6.97 5.61
CA PHE A 35 6.96 -8.10 4.67
C PHE A 35 8.07 -9.01 5.18
N ASP A 36 7.77 -10.30 5.34
CA ASP A 36 8.76 -11.33 5.75
C ASP A 36 9.64 -10.88 6.94
N ASP A 37 9.00 -10.38 8.01
CA ASP A 37 9.64 -9.83 9.22
C ASP A 37 10.50 -8.56 9.02
N VAL A 38 10.39 -7.89 7.86
CA VAL A 38 11.03 -6.60 7.57
C VAL A 38 10.01 -5.47 7.62
N LEU A 39 10.26 -4.45 8.44
CA LEU A 39 9.45 -3.24 8.49
C LEU A 39 9.70 -2.38 7.25
N ILE A 40 8.69 -2.25 6.38
CA ILE A 40 8.80 -1.53 5.11
C ILE A 40 8.29 -0.09 5.24
N ARG A 41 7.22 0.11 6.00
CA ARG A 41 6.58 1.41 6.20
C ARG A 41 6.12 1.57 7.64
N LYS A 42 6.34 2.74 8.21
CA LYS A 42 5.83 3.13 9.52
C LYS A 42 5.22 4.52 9.44
N ASP A 43 4.05 4.68 10.03
CA ASP A 43 3.36 5.96 10.19
C ASP A 43 3.24 6.76 8.89
N GLY A 44 2.93 6.07 7.80
CA GLY A 44 2.75 6.68 6.49
C GLY A 44 4.02 6.90 5.67
N LYS A 45 5.20 6.51 6.16
CA LYS A 45 6.51 6.71 5.50
C LYS A 45 7.26 5.39 5.31
N PHE A 46 7.89 5.22 4.15
CA PHE A 46 8.83 4.14 3.90
C PHE A 46 10.09 4.34 4.74
N VAL A 47 10.54 3.27 5.39
CA VAL A 47 11.69 3.31 6.32
C VAL A 47 12.94 2.65 5.75
N ILE A 48 12.80 1.78 4.75
CA ILE A 48 13.94 1.13 4.07
C ILE A 48 14.58 2.08 3.05
N ASP A 49 15.90 2.02 2.93
CA ASP A 49 16.69 2.98 2.15
C ASP A 49 16.31 2.97 0.67
N GLU A 50 16.01 1.78 0.13
CA GLU A 50 15.63 1.55 -1.26
C GLU A 50 14.33 2.24 -1.64
N LEU A 51 13.42 2.47 -0.67
CA LEU A 51 12.09 3.05 -0.90
C LEU A 51 11.93 4.45 -0.32
N LYS A 52 12.91 5.00 0.42
CA LYS A 52 12.83 6.37 0.96
C LYS A 52 12.60 7.43 -0.12
N GLY A 53 13.10 7.21 -1.33
CA GLY A 53 12.84 8.07 -2.49
C GLY A 53 11.38 8.21 -2.88
N LEU A 54 10.50 7.30 -2.42
CA LEU A 54 9.06 7.34 -2.66
C LEU A 54 8.28 8.08 -1.57
N ASN A 55 8.96 8.59 -0.54
CA ASN A 55 8.31 9.38 0.49
C ASN A 55 7.90 10.78 -0.02
N PRO A 56 6.81 11.38 0.51
CA PRO A 56 6.26 12.66 0.04
C PRO A 56 7.27 13.80 -0.14
N GLU A 57 8.30 13.90 0.69
CA GLU A 57 9.33 14.94 0.59
C GLU A 57 10.20 14.85 -0.67
N ASN A 58 10.19 13.70 -1.35
CA ASN A 58 10.97 13.43 -2.56
C ASN A 58 10.12 13.46 -3.83
N LEU A 59 8.79 13.55 -3.70
CA LEU A 59 7.84 13.58 -4.81
C LEU A 59 7.48 15.05 -5.12
N LYS A 60 7.81 15.50 -6.34
CA LYS A 60 7.56 16.87 -6.82
C LYS A 60 6.13 17.06 -7.33
#